data_AF-A0A7R9PS94-F1
#
_entry.id   AF-A0A7R9PS94-F1
#
_cell.length_a   1.000
_cell.length_b   1.000
_cell.length_c   1.000
_cell.angle_alpha   90.00
_cell.angle_beta   90.00
_cell.angle_gamma   90.00
#
_symmetry.space_group_name_H-M   'P 1'
#
loop_
_entity.id
_entity.type
_entity.pdbx_description
1 polymer ?
#
loop_
_entity_poly.entity_id
_entity_poly.type
_entity_poly.pdbx_seq_one_letter_code
_entity_poly.pdbx_strand_id
1 'polypeptide(L)'
;MYTLSSTADACFKAALSLIPELPKTVECDGKPRSSESYLVSYLCHFLSTLLVVPDSPEQGVLYLTRGLLNVLQHYTWEPTSSAKPVVYLHVLDMLSTAAQETYPYHIEKVDSNDSLYGSDPKFIMEINKMCSIIVAEILDHLQYLGKSEQLPKQAQLAMDLFSHIVVRADLTEPTLATLAVNLWNLAQRHGFMDNKLAGRTLEYLKKKSVQQGGNPYGELAAKLQLKRI
;
A
#
# COMPACT_ATOMS: atom_id res chain seq x y z
N MET A 1 8.03 -16.79 -24.66
CA MET A 1 7.89 -16.76 -23.20
C MET A 1 9.29 -16.68 -22.63
N TYR A 2 9.77 -15.46 -22.40
CA TYR A 2 11.11 -15.23 -21.83
C TYR A 2 10.93 -15.16 -20.31
N THR A 3 11.10 -16.30 -19.63
CA THR A 3 11.11 -16.34 -18.17
C THR A 3 12.33 -15.60 -17.63
N LEU A 4 12.20 -15.05 -16.42
CA LEU A 4 13.32 -14.46 -15.71
C LEU A 4 14.49 -15.46 -15.63
N SER A 5 15.73 -15.02 -15.85
CA SER A 5 16.87 -15.93 -15.73
C SER A 5 16.95 -16.49 -14.30
N SER A 6 17.36 -17.74 -14.14
CA SER A 6 17.56 -18.35 -12.81
C SER A 6 18.50 -17.53 -11.92
N THR A 7 19.44 -16.79 -12.53
CA THR A 7 20.30 -15.83 -11.85
C THR A 7 19.53 -14.65 -11.27
N ALA A 8 18.55 -14.09 -12.00
CA ALA A 8 17.79 -12.94 -11.52
C ALA A 8 16.86 -13.31 -10.35
N ASP A 9 16.22 -14.48 -10.38
CA ASP A 9 15.44 -14.99 -9.24
C ASP A 9 16.30 -15.17 -7.99
N ALA A 10 17.51 -15.74 -8.14
CA ALA A 10 18.47 -15.86 -7.05
C ALA A 10 18.89 -14.49 -6.49
N CYS A 11 19.09 -13.49 -7.35
CA CYS A 11 19.39 -12.12 -6.93
C CYS A 11 18.25 -11.51 -6.12
N PHE A 12 16.99 -11.69 -6.53
CA PHE A 12 15.84 -11.17 -5.78
C PHE A 12 15.68 -11.84 -4.41
N LYS A 13 15.87 -13.16 -4.35
CA LYS A 13 15.87 -13.90 -3.07
C LYS A 13 16.98 -13.45 -2.14
N ALA A 14 18.18 -13.20 -2.66
CA ALA A 14 19.29 -12.65 -1.88
C ALA A 14 18.98 -11.21 -1.41
N ALA A 15 18.39 -10.38 -2.26
CA ALA A 15 17.98 -9.02 -1.90
C ALA A 15 16.94 -9.02 -0.77
N LEU A 16 16.01 -9.98 -0.77
CA LEU A 16 15.05 -10.20 0.32
C LEU A 16 15.72 -10.61 1.62
N SER A 17 16.69 -11.54 1.58
CA SER A 17 17.37 -12.03 2.78
C SER A 17 18.24 -10.98 3.45
N LEU A 18 18.70 -9.96 2.72
CA LEU A 18 19.52 -8.87 3.27
C LEU A 18 18.69 -7.81 4.02
N ILE A 19 17.38 -7.74 3.84
CA ILE A 19 16.53 -6.70 4.48
C ILE A 19 16.65 -6.72 6.02
N PRO A 20 16.54 -7.88 6.71
CA PRO A 20 16.68 -7.93 8.16
C PRO A 20 18.11 -7.63 8.66
N GLU A 21 19.10 -7.77 7.77
CA GLU A 21 20.52 -7.56 8.10
C GLU A 21 20.92 -6.08 8.02
N LEU A 22 20.05 -5.21 7.50
CA LEU A 22 20.34 -3.78 7.37
C LEU A 22 20.57 -3.15 8.75
N PRO A 23 21.70 -2.43 8.94
CA PRO A 23 22.00 -1.79 10.21
C PRO A 23 20.94 -0.73 10.50
N LYS A 24 20.45 -0.64 11.75
CA LYS A 24 19.44 0.37 12.15
C LYS A 24 19.96 1.80 12.09
N THR A 25 21.28 1.97 12.15
CA THR A 25 21.93 3.27 12.05
C THR A 25 23.11 3.22 11.10
N VAL A 26 23.31 4.29 10.34
CA VAL A 26 24.46 4.50 9.47
C VAL A 26 25.20 5.75 9.90
N GLU A 27 26.52 5.76 9.73
CA GLU A 27 27.34 6.94 9.99
C GLU A 27 27.23 7.92 8.80
N CYS A 28 26.82 9.16 9.07
CA CYS A 28 26.75 10.23 8.09
C CYS A 28 27.35 11.50 8.70
N ASP A 29 28.43 11.99 8.09
CA ASP A 29 29.20 13.15 8.58
C ASP A 29 29.71 12.96 10.03
N GLY A 30 30.17 11.77 10.38
CA GLY A 30 30.65 11.43 11.73
C GLY A 30 29.54 11.30 12.78
N LYS A 31 28.26 11.32 12.39
CA LYS A 31 27.12 11.17 13.31
C LYS A 31 26.27 9.96 12.93
N PRO A 32 25.85 9.11 13.90
CA PRO A 32 24.91 8.04 13.64
C PRO A 32 23.54 8.64 13.29
N ARG A 33 22.95 8.17 12.19
CA ARG A 33 21.58 8.51 11.76
C ARG A 33 20.79 7.23 11.54
N SER A 34 19.48 7.27 11.79
CA SER A 34 18.59 6.15 11.47
C SER A 34 18.68 5.81 9.98
N SER A 35 18.78 4.52 9.67
CA SER A 35 18.77 4.03 8.28
C SER A 35 17.35 3.81 7.74
N GLU A 36 16.33 4.02 8.56
CA GLU A 36 14.95 3.65 8.26
C GLU A 36 14.41 4.34 6.98
N SER A 37 14.80 5.59 6.72
CA SER A 37 14.43 6.28 5.48
C SER A 37 15.02 5.62 4.23
N TYR A 38 16.25 5.11 4.32
CA TYR A 38 16.87 4.35 3.22
C TYR A 38 16.16 3.01 3.02
N LEU A 39 15.79 2.34 4.11
CA LEU A 39 15.01 1.10 4.03
C LEU A 39 13.67 1.33 3.35
N VAL A 40 12.90 2.34 3.78
CA VAL A 40 11.61 2.69 3.16
C VAL A 40 11.80 2.97 1.67
N SER A 41 12.79 3.81 1.32
CA SER A 41 13.07 4.13 -0.09
C SER A 41 13.42 2.88 -0.90
N TYR A 42 14.29 2.01 -0.39
CA TYR A 42 14.64 0.75 -1.02
C TYR A 42 13.40 -0.12 -1.24
N LEU A 43 12.57 -0.32 -0.20
CA LEU A 43 11.38 -1.16 -0.27
C LEU A 43 10.36 -0.64 -1.30
N CYS A 44 10.16 0.67 -1.39
CA CYS A 44 9.28 1.28 -2.40
C CYS A 44 9.79 1.04 -3.84
N HIS A 45 11.09 1.19 -4.08
CA HIS A 45 11.69 0.88 -5.39
C HIS A 45 11.66 -0.63 -5.68
N PHE A 46 11.85 -1.45 -4.65
CA PHE A 46 11.81 -2.90 -4.79
C PHE A 46 10.41 -3.39 -5.16
N LEU A 47 9.35 -2.86 -4.53
CA LEU A 47 7.96 -3.13 -4.92
C LEU A 47 7.68 -2.75 -6.38
N SER A 48 8.20 -1.61 -6.83
CA SER A 48 8.11 -1.21 -8.25
C SER A 48 8.83 -2.20 -9.17
N THR A 49 9.95 -2.76 -8.73
CA THR A 49 10.65 -3.81 -9.49
C THR A 49 9.83 -5.10 -9.51
N LEU A 50 9.30 -5.54 -8.37
CA LEU A 50 8.52 -6.78 -8.24
C LEU A 50 7.25 -6.79 -9.09
N LEU A 51 6.64 -5.63 -9.37
CA LEU A 51 5.47 -5.54 -10.24
C LEU A 51 5.73 -6.16 -11.62
N VAL A 52 6.90 -5.89 -12.21
CA VAL A 52 7.22 -6.30 -13.59
C VAL A 52 8.04 -7.57 -13.68
N VAL A 53 8.38 -8.17 -12.54
CA VAL A 53 9.08 -9.45 -12.46
C VAL A 53 8.05 -10.57 -12.64
N PRO A 54 8.15 -11.41 -13.70
CA PRO A 54 7.28 -12.57 -13.85
C PRO A 54 7.37 -13.54 -12.70
N ASP A 55 6.23 -14.09 -12.33
CA ASP A 55 6.17 -15.24 -11.43
C ASP A 55 6.73 -16.51 -12.08
N SER A 56 7.32 -17.37 -11.24
CA SER A 56 7.72 -18.72 -11.63
C SER A 56 6.48 -19.64 -11.67
N PRO A 57 6.28 -20.41 -12.75
CA PRO A 57 5.18 -21.38 -12.85
C PRO A 57 5.12 -22.37 -11.68
N GLU A 58 6.27 -22.69 -11.07
CA GLU A 58 6.42 -23.68 -10.02
C GLU A 58 6.16 -23.12 -8.61
N GLN A 59 6.33 -21.81 -8.41
CA GLN A 59 6.29 -21.17 -7.08
C GLN A 59 4.93 -20.54 -6.75
N GLY A 60 4.07 -20.44 -7.75
CA GLY A 60 2.76 -19.80 -7.65
C GLY A 60 2.82 -18.28 -7.77
N VAL A 61 1.64 -17.68 -7.88
CA VAL A 61 1.48 -16.24 -8.16
C VAL A 61 2.02 -15.37 -7.03
N LEU A 62 2.60 -14.23 -7.36
CA LEU A 62 3.11 -13.21 -6.45
C LEU A 62 4.10 -13.76 -5.42
N TYR A 63 4.91 -14.74 -5.82
CA TYR A 63 5.80 -15.46 -4.90
C TYR A 63 6.82 -14.54 -4.21
N LEU A 64 7.53 -13.71 -4.99
CA LEU A 64 8.52 -12.78 -4.43
C LEU A 64 7.85 -11.69 -3.58
N THR A 65 6.67 -11.23 -3.97
CA THR A 65 5.87 -10.29 -3.18
C THR A 65 5.48 -10.91 -1.83
N ARG A 66 5.00 -12.16 -1.81
CA ARG A 66 4.72 -12.88 -0.57
C ARG A 66 5.99 -13.08 0.27
N GLY A 67 7.11 -13.38 -0.36
CA GLY A 67 8.42 -13.44 0.28
C GLY A 67 8.79 -12.14 0.97
N LEU A 68 8.60 -11.01 0.29
CA LEU A 68 8.79 -9.67 0.87
C LEU A 68 7.89 -9.46 2.08
N LEU A 69 6.58 -9.71 1.94
CA LEU A 69 5.63 -9.51 3.05
C LEU A 69 5.98 -10.38 4.27
N ASN A 70 6.42 -11.62 4.04
CA ASN A 70 6.89 -12.49 5.12
C ASN A 70 8.13 -11.89 5.82
N VAL A 71 9.08 -11.33 5.08
CA VAL A 71 10.23 -10.65 5.67
C VAL A 71 9.79 -9.42 6.49
N LEU A 72 8.90 -8.59 5.95
CA LEU A 72 8.42 -7.37 6.61
C LEU A 72 7.60 -7.65 7.87
N GLN A 73 6.88 -8.77 7.91
CA GLN A 73 6.13 -9.23 9.09
C GLN A 73 7.05 -9.53 10.28
N HIS A 74 8.23 -10.07 10.01
CA HIS A 74 9.23 -10.42 11.03
C HIS A 74 10.26 -9.30 11.28
N TYR A 75 10.19 -8.20 10.51
CA TYR A 75 11.10 -7.08 10.69
C TYR A 75 10.76 -6.28 11.96
N THR A 76 11.78 -5.91 12.73
CA THR A 76 11.62 -5.13 13.97
C THR A 76 11.54 -3.64 13.67
N TRP A 77 10.33 -3.16 13.42
CA TRP A 77 10.03 -1.74 13.20
C TRP A 77 10.06 -0.92 14.50
N GLU A 78 10.38 0.37 14.38
CA GLU A 78 10.17 1.32 15.48
C GLU A 78 8.66 1.56 15.67
N PRO A 79 8.07 1.24 16.85
CA PRO A 79 6.61 1.20 17.01
C PRO A 79 5.87 2.49 16.68
N THR A 80 6.49 3.65 16.89
CA THR A 80 5.87 4.95 16.59
C THR A 80 6.29 5.53 15.23
N SER A 81 7.12 4.81 14.47
CA SER A 81 7.55 5.25 13.15
C SER A 81 6.45 5.04 12.12
N SER A 82 6.38 5.96 11.16
CA SER A 82 5.50 5.85 9.99
C SER A 82 6.06 4.91 8.91
N ALA A 83 7.26 4.35 9.09
CA ALA A 83 7.92 3.54 8.07
C ALA A 83 7.13 2.28 7.68
N LYS A 84 6.69 1.47 8.65
CA LYS A 84 5.90 0.27 8.38
C LYS A 84 4.59 0.60 7.65
N PRO A 85 3.75 1.53 8.14
CA PRO A 85 2.54 1.92 7.41
C PRO A 85 2.80 2.46 6.01
N VAL A 86 3.84 3.29 5.82
CA VAL A 86 4.19 3.83 4.48
C VAL A 86 4.52 2.70 3.51
N VAL A 87 5.34 1.74 3.92
CA VAL A 87 5.66 0.58 3.07
C VAL A 87 4.41 -0.22 2.74
N TYR A 88 3.52 -0.44 3.71
CA TYR A 88 2.28 -1.20 3.51
C TYR A 88 1.30 -0.47 2.59
N LEU A 89 1.23 0.87 2.63
CA LEU A 89 0.47 1.65 1.65
C LEU A 89 1.05 1.46 0.23
N HIS A 90 2.37 1.45 0.08
CA HIS A 90 3.02 1.16 -1.20
C HIS A 90 2.81 -0.28 -1.69
N VAL A 91 2.66 -1.25 -0.78
CA VAL A 91 2.23 -2.60 -1.14
C VAL A 91 0.83 -2.56 -1.74
N LEU A 92 -0.11 -1.81 -1.15
CA LEU A 92 -1.46 -1.66 -1.69
C LEU A 92 -1.46 -1.01 -3.07
N ASP A 93 -0.62 0.00 -3.31
CA ASP A 93 -0.45 0.62 -4.63
C ASP A 93 0.08 -0.38 -5.67
N MET A 94 1.09 -1.17 -5.30
CA MET A 94 1.66 -2.19 -6.18
C MET A 94 0.61 -3.27 -6.49
N LEU A 95 -0.09 -3.79 -5.49
CA LEU A 95 -1.15 -4.79 -5.65
C LEU A 95 -2.33 -4.27 -6.48
N SER A 96 -2.74 -3.02 -6.28
CA SER A 96 -3.77 -2.37 -7.11
C SER A 96 -3.32 -2.24 -8.57
N THR A 97 -2.03 -2.01 -8.80
CA THR A 97 -1.46 -1.98 -10.15
C THR A 97 -1.37 -3.40 -10.74
N ALA A 98 -1.00 -4.39 -9.92
CA ALA A 98 -0.93 -5.79 -10.30
C ALA A 98 -2.29 -6.35 -10.74
N ALA A 99 -3.39 -5.78 -10.25
CA ALA A 99 -4.76 -6.16 -10.63
C ALA A 99 -5.21 -5.65 -12.00
N GLN A 100 -4.45 -4.75 -12.64
CA GLN A 100 -4.83 -4.16 -13.93
C GLN A 100 -4.52 -5.12 -15.09
N GLU A 101 -5.34 -5.05 -16.14
CA GLU A 101 -5.14 -5.83 -17.37
C GLU A 101 -3.81 -5.51 -18.08
N THR A 102 -3.25 -4.32 -17.84
CA THR A 102 -1.97 -3.91 -18.41
C THR A 102 -1.27 -3.01 -17.41
N TYR A 103 0.02 -3.27 -17.16
CA TYR A 103 0.83 -2.50 -16.25
C TYR A 103 1.29 -1.17 -16.87
N PRO A 104 1.55 -0.15 -16.04
CA PRO A 104 1.96 1.17 -16.51
C PRO A 104 3.38 1.21 -17.11
N TYR A 105 4.17 0.16 -16.92
CA TYR A 105 5.52 0.02 -17.49
C TYR A 105 5.92 -1.46 -17.55
N HIS A 106 6.92 -1.74 -18.38
CA HIS A 106 7.44 -3.08 -18.66
C HIS A 106 8.95 -3.06 -18.85
N ILE A 107 9.57 -4.23 -18.71
CA ILE A 107 10.95 -4.45 -19.13
C ILE A 107 10.92 -5.05 -20.53
N GLU A 108 11.70 -4.46 -21.45
CA GLU A 108 11.77 -4.94 -22.83
C GLU A 108 12.15 -6.43 -22.86
N LYS A 109 11.38 -7.24 -23.60
CA LYS A 109 11.58 -8.68 -23.79
C LYS A 109 11.40 -9.54 -22.52
N VAL A 110 10.72 -9.02 -21.51
CA VAL A 110 10.30 -9.79 -20.33
C VAL A 110 8.78 -9.75 -20.25
N ASP A 111 8.14 -10.92 -20.24
CA ASP A 111 6.70 -11.02 -20.07
C ASP A 111 6.38 -10.81 -18.58
N SER A 112 5.75 -9.69 -18.21
CA SER A 112 5.35 -9.41 -16.81
C SER A 112 4.01 -10.08 -16.45
N ASN A 113 3.62 -10.01 -15.17
CA ASN A 113 2.44 -10.70 -14.66
C ASN A 113 1.10 -10.26 -15.30
N ASP A 114 0.99 -9.06 -15.86
CA ASP A 114 -0.16 -8.66 -16.68
C ASP A 114 -0.24 -9.43 -18.00
N SER A 115 0.90 -9.77 -18.60
CA SER A 115 0.97 -10.62 -19.78
C SER A 115 0.71 -12.10 -19.45
N LEU A 116 1.03 -12.54 -18.23
CA LEU A 116 0.84 -13.91 -17.77
C LEU A 116 -0.58 -14.18 -17.26
N TYR A 117 -1.16 -13.23 -16.54
CA TYR A 117 -2.42 -13.38 -15.81
C TYR A 117 -3.46 -12.32 -16.17
N GLY A 118 -3.04 -11.10 -16.50
CA GLY A 118 -3.94 -9.95 -16.65
C GLY A 118 -4.82 -9.78 -15.41
N SER A 119 -6.10 -9.50 -15.61
CA SER A 119 -7.09 -9.51 -14.53
C SER A 119 -7.80 -10.87 -14.36
N ASP A 120 -7.09 -11.99 -14.57
CA ASP A 120 -7.66 -13.34 -14.33
C ASP A 120 -8.30 -13.43 -12.93
N PRO A 121 -9.55 -13.91 -12.81
CA PRO A 121 -10.28 -13.90 -11.54
C PRO A 121 -9.56 -14.62 -10.39
N LYS A 122 -8.78 -15.68 -10.66
CA LYS A 122 -8.02 -16.38 -9.61
C LYS A 122 -6.83 -15.56 -9.15
N PHE A 123 -6.17 -14.86 -10.06
CA PHE A 123 -5.09 -13.94 -9.73
C PHE A 123 -5.60 -12.75 -8.90
N ILE A 124 -6.71 -12.13 -9.32
CA ILE A 124 -7.39 -11.06 -8.57
C ILE A 124 -7.80 -11.53 -7.16
N MET A 125 -8.28 -12.76 -7.02
CA MET A 125 -8.59 -13.32 -5.70
C MET A 125 -7.36 -13.40 -4.79
N GLU A 126 -6.20 -13.79 -5.31
CA GLU A 126 -4.95 -13.82 -4.54
C GLU A 126 -4.47 -12.41 -4.16
N ILE A 127 -4.61 -11.44 -5.07
CA ILE A 127 -4.35 -10.02 -4.78
C ILE A 127 -5.26 -9.53 -3.65
N ASN A 128 -6.57 -9.78 -3.73
CA ASN A 128 -7.54 -9.34 -2.72
C ASN A 128 -7.28 -9.95 -1.34
N LYS A 129 -6.83 -11.21 -1.28
CA LYS A 129 -6.40 -11.83 -0.01
C LYS A 129 -5.23 -11.08 0.62
N MET A 130 -4.22 -10.74 -0.19
CA MET A 130 -3.07 -9.96 0.29
C MET A 130 -3.46 -8.55 0.71
N CYS A 131 -4.27 -7.84 -0.10
CA CYS A 131 -4.81 -6.53 0.28
C CYS A 131 -5.53 -6.59 1.63
N SER A 132 -6.33 -7.63 1.88
CA SER A 132 -7.04 -7.80 3.16
C SER A 132 -6.07 -7.92 4.35
N ILE A 133 -4.98 -8.68 4.20
CA ILE A 133 -3.95 -8.83 5.23
C ILE A 133 -3.26 -7.48 5.49
N ILE A 134 -2.88 -6.76 4.44
CA ILE A 134 -2.18 -5.49 4.56
C ILE A 134 -3.06 -4.40 5.17
N VAL A 135 -4.33 -4.34 4.77
CA VAL A 135 -5.31 -3.43 5.38
C VAL A 135 -5.47 -3.75 6.87
N ALA A 136 -5.60 -5.03 7.25
CA ALA A 136 -5.70 -5.42 8.66
C ALA A 136 -4.49 -4.94 9.48
N GLU A 137 -3.27 -5.12 8.97
CA GLU A 137 -2.07 -4.63 9.65
C GLU A 137 -2.02 -3.10 9.82
N ILE A 138 -2.47 -2.35 8.80
CA ILE A 138 -2.55 -0.88 8.91
C ILE A 138 -3.61 -0.48 9.96
N LEU A 139 -4.74 -1.19 10.01
CA LEU A 139 -5.78 -0.95 11.01
C LEU A 139 -5.30 -1.27 12.43
N ASP A 140 -4.51 -2.33 12.61
CA ASP A 140 -3.90 -2.64 13.90
C ASP A 140 -2.90 -1.56 14.33
N HIS A 141 -2.13 -1.02 13.38
CA HIS A 141 -1.24 0.10 13.66
C HIS A 141 -2.02 1.39 14.00
N LEU A 142 -3.14 1.68 13.33
CA LEU A 142 -4.03 2.79 13.69
C LEU A 142 -4.58 2.63 15.12
N GLN A 143 -4.94 1.41 15.53
CA GLN A 143 -5.36 1.15 16.91
C GLN A 143 -4.22 1.38 17.90
N TYR A 144 -3.00 0.93 17.58
CA TYR A 144 -1.81 1.16 18.40
C TYR A 144 -1.56 2.66 18.61
N LEU A 145 -1.54 3.45 17.53
CA LEU A 145 -1.34 4.91 17.60
C LEU A 145 -2.40 5.59 18.46
N GLY A 146 -3.65 5.15 18.40
CA GLY A 146 -4.73 5.64 19.26
C GLY A 146 -4.52 5.31 20.73
N LYS A 147 -4.14 4.06 21.05
CA LYS A 147 -3.86 3.62 22.43
C LYS A 147 -2.62 4.30 23.02
N SER A 148 -1.65 4.65 22.19
CA SER A 148 -0.41 5.34 22.58
C SER A 148 -0.51 6.87 22.48
N GLU A 149 -1.72 7.42 22.33
CA GLU A 149 -2.00 8.86 22.24
C GLU A 149 -1.22 9.61 21.13
N GLN A 150 -0.78 8.89 20.10
CA GLN A 150 -0.13 9.44 18.90
C GLN A 150 -1.17 9.98 17.91
N LEU A 151 -2.10 10.81 18.40
CA LEU A 151 -3.30 11.25 17.67
C LEU A 151 -3.00 11.95 16.34
N PRO A 152 -1.98 12.83 16.21
CA PRO A 152 -1.63 13.43 14.92
C PRO A 152 -1.22 12.38 13.87
N LYS A 153 -0.39 11.40 14.27
CA LYS A 153 0.05 10.32 13.38
C LYS A 153 -1.10 9.39 13.01
N GLN A 154 -2.00 9.11 13.96
CA GLN A 154 -3.21 8.33 13.70
C GLN A 154 -4.09 9.02 12.67
N ALA A 155 -4.30 10.33 12.80
CA ALA A 155 -5.11 11.10 11.85
C ALA A 155 -4.51 11.11 10.45
N GLN A 156 -3.18 11.31 10.35
CA GLN A 156 -2.47 11.26 9.07
C GLN A 156 -2.60 9.89 8.40
N LEU A 157 -2.29 8.81 9.13
CA LEU A 157 -2.37 7.46 8.57
C LEU A 157 -3.80 7.08 8.17
N ALA A 158 -4.81 7.52 8.93
CA ALA A 158 -6.20 7.29 8.59
C ALA A 158 -6.57 7.99 7.27
N MET A 159 -6.09 9.23 7.06
CA MET A 159 -6.27 9.95 5.79
C MET A 159 -5.51 9.31 4.63
N ASP A 160 -4.31 8.79 4.88
CA ASP A 160 -3.52 8.13 3.85
C ASP A 160 -4.23 6.85 3.38
N LEU A 161 -4.65 5.98 4.30
CA LEU A 161 -5.39 4.76 3.95
C LEU A 161 -6.74 5.09 3.29
N PHE A 162 -7.46 6.09 3.80
CA PHE A 162 -8.70 6.58 3.17
C PHE A 162 -8.45 6.98 1.71
N SER A 163 -7.40 7.75 1.45
CA SER A 163 -7.04 8.20 0.11
C SER A 163 -6.74 7.04 -0.83
N HIS A 164 -6.05 6.00 -0.35
CA HIS A 164 -5.80 4.79 -1.14
C HIS A 164 -7.10 4.07 -1.48
N ILE A 165 -8.00 3.89 -0.51
CA ILE A 165 -9.29 3.22 -0.74
C ILE A 165 -10.12 3.97 -1.80
N VAL A 166 -10.25 5.29 -1.70
CA VAL A 166 -11.07 6.05 -2.66
C VAL A 166 -10.45 6.16 -4.05
N VAL A 167 -9.13 6.04 -4.17
CA VAL A 167 -8.46 6.10 -5.47
C VAL A 167 -8.41 4.73 -6.13
N ARG A 168 -8.15 3.67 -5.37
CA ARG A 168 -7.75 2.35 -5.89
C ARG A 168 -8.77 1.24 -5.72
N ALA A 169 -9.64 1.33 -4.73
CA ALA A 169 -10.53 0.22 -4.37
C ALA A 169 -11.89 0.32 -5.05
N ASP A 170 -12.59 -0.82 -5.11
CA ASP A 170 -13.98 -0.86 -5.57
C ASP A 170 -14.91 -0.38 -4.46
N LEU A 171 -15.47 0.83 -4.63
CA LEU A 171 -16.41 1.41 -3.68
C LEU A 171 -17.83 0.87 -3.81
N THR A 172 -18.11 0.00 -4.78
CA THR A 172 -19.39 -0.74 -4.83
C THR A 172 -19.45 -1.79 -3.73
N GLU A 173 -18.29 -2.24 -3.23
CA GLU A 173 -18.18 -3.13 -2.07
C GLU A 173 -18.53 -2.39 -0.76
N PRO A 174 -19.65 -2.74 -0.09
CA PRO A 174 -20.15 -1.98 1.06
C PRO A 174 -19.19 -1.94 2.24
N THR A 175 -18.37 -2.98 2.41
CA THR A 175 -17.36 -3.08 3.47
C THR A 175 -16.27 -2.02 3.31
N LEU A 176 -15.78 -1.82 2.08
CA LEU A 176 -14.78 -0.82 1.75
C LEU A 176 -15.35 0.60 1.83
N ALA A 177 -16.57 0.82 1.34
CA ALA A 177 -17.25 2.10 1.48
C ALA A 177 -17.45 2.48 2.97
N THR A 178 -17.83 1.50 3.79
CA THR A 178 -17.98 1.70 5.25
C THR A 178 -16.63 1.98 5.92
N LEU A 179 -15.59 1.24 5.54
CA LEU A 179 -14.23 1.48 6.03
C LEU A 179 -13.74 2.89 5.69
N ALA A 180 -13.97 3.37 4.47
CA ALA A 180 -13.62 4.74 4.07
C ALA A 180 -14.30 5.79 4.96
N VAL A 181 -15.60 5.66 5.23
CA VAL A 181 -16.31 6.57 6.16
C VAL A 181 -15.71 6.51 7.57
N ASN A 182 -15.37 5.32 8.07
CA ASN A 182 -14.78 5.15 9.39
C ASN A 182 -13.40 5.80 9.49
N LEU A 183 -12.55 5.66 8.47
CA LEU A 183 -11.22 6.27 8.43
C LEU A 183 -11.30 7.79 8.36
N TRP A 184 -12.21 8.35 7.55
CA TRP A 184 -12.47 9.78 7.53
C TRP A 184 -12.89 10.31 8.91
N ASN A 185 -13.82 9.62 9.57
CA ASN A 185 -14.28 9.99 10.90
C ASN A 185 -13.19 9.87 11.97
N LEU A 186 -12.32 8.85 11.86
CA LEU A 186 -11.16 8.69 12.74
C LEU A 186 -10.18 9.84 12.56
N ALA A 187 -9.87 10.21 11.32
CA ALA A 187 -8.94 11.30 11.01
C ALA A 187 -9.37 12.64 11.63
N GLN A 188 -10.65 12.99 11.51
CA GLN A 188 -11.17 14.24 12.05
C GLN A 188 -11.53 14.20 13.53
N ARG A 189 -11.50 13.02 14.18
CA ARG A 189 -12.00 12.81 15.55
C ARG A 189 -11.41 13.77 16.57
N HIS A 190 -10.11 14.03 16.46
CA HIS A 190 -9.33 14.83 17.41
C HIS A 190 -8.84 16.16 16.82
N GLY A 191 -9.34 16.55 15.64
CA GLY A 191 -9.00 17.83 15.01
C GLY A 191 -7.60 17.91 14.38
N PHE A 192 -6.89 16.80 14.24
CA PHE A 192 -5.56 16.74 13.61
C PHE A 192 -5.59 16.53 12.09
N MET A 193 -6.78 16.36 11.50
CA MET A 193 -6.92 16.21 10.05
C MET A 193 -6.52 17.49 9.32
N ASP A 194 -5.72 17.37 8.26
CA ASP A 194 -5.44 18.48 7.36
C ASP A 194 -6.72 18.87 6.59
N ASN A 195 -7.35 19.98 7.00
CA ASN A 195 -8.58 20.48 6.40
C ASN A 195 -8.43 20.88 4.92
N LYS A 196 -7.24 21.31 4.49
CA LYS A 196 -6.99 21.66 3.09
C LYS A 196 -6.93 20.41 2.23
N LEU A 197 -6.24 19.36 2.71
CA LEU A 197 -6.25 18.06 2.05
C LEU A 197 -7.68 17.48 2.03
N ALA A 198 -8.37 17.48 3.16
CA ALA A 198 -9.74 16.98 3.28
C ALA A 198 -10.71 17.67 2.31
N GLY A 199 -10.64 19.01 2.19
CA GLY A 199 -11.43 19.78 1.23
C GLY A 199 -11.17 19.36 -0.23
N ARG A 200 -9.89 19.23 -0.62
CA ARG A 200 -9.51 18.77 -1.96
C ARG A 200 -9.98 17.35 -2.24
N THR A 201 -9.92 16.46 -1.24
CA THR A 201 -10.39 15.09 -1.40
C THR A 201 -11.91 15.04 -1.60
N LEU A 202 -12.69 15.88 -0.89
CA LEU A 202 -14.13 16.01 -1.16
C LEU A 202 -14.43 16.54 -2.55
N GLU A 203 -13.67 17.52 -3.02
CA GLU A 203 -13.80 18.04 -4.40
C GLU A 203 -13.50 16.95 -5.42
N TYR A 204 -12.45 16.14 -5.21
CA TYR A 204 -12.14 14.99 -6.05
C TYR A 204 -13.30 13.98 -6.09
N LEU A 205 -13.86 13.61 -4.94
CA LEU A 205 -14.98 12.66 -4.88
C LEU A 205 -16.22 13.19 -5.62
N LYS A 206 -16.56 14.47 -5.43
CA LYS A 206 -17.65 15.14 -6.15
C LYS A 206 -17.41 15.19 -7.66
N LYS A 207 -16.18 15.43 -8.09
CA LYS A 207 -15.84 15.42 -9.52
C LYS A 207 -15.99 14.00 -10.10
N LYS A 208 -15.53 12.99 -9.37
CA LYS A 208 -15.62 11.58 -9.78
C LYS A 208 -17.07 11.08 -9.79
N SER A 209 -17.94 11.61 -8.91
CA SER A 209 -19.34 11.19 -8.86
C SER A 209 -20.16 11.56 -10.10
N VAL A 210 -19.72 12.54 -10.88
CA VAL A 210 -20.40 12.97 -12.12
C VAL A 210 -19.95 12.13 -13.33
N GLN A 211 -18.89 11.32 -13.19
CA GLN A 211 -18.41 10.44 -14.25
C GLN A 211 -19.27 9.18 -14.35
N GLN A 212 -19.20 8.48 -15.48
CA GLN A 212 -19.87 7.18 -15.64
C GLN A 212 -19.36 6.19 -14.57
N GLY A 213 -20.29 5.53 -13.87
CA GLY A 213 -19.96 4.67 -12.71
C GLY A 213 -19.67 5.45 -11.42
N GLY A 214 -19.90 6.76 -11.38
CA GLY A 214 -19.59 7.64 -10.26
C GLY A 214 -20.51 7.52 -9.03
N ASN A 215 -21.61 6.76 -9.09
CA ASN A 215 -22.59 6.72 -7.99
C ASN A 215 -21.97 6.41 -6.61
N PRO A 216 -21.10 5.38 -6.46
CA PRO A 216 -20.48 5.08 -5.16
C PRO A 216 -19.67 6.26 -4.58
N TYR A 217 -19.05 7.07 -5.44
CA TYR A 217 -18.32 8.27 -5.02
C TYR A 217 -19.24 9.37 -4.50
N GLY A 218 -20.41 9.54 -5.13
CA GLY A 218 -21.43 10.49 -4.69
C GLY A 218 -22.04 10.09 -3.35
N GLU A 219 -22.39 8.81 -3.21
CA GLU A 219 -22.90 8.24 -1.96
C GLU A 219 -21.88 8.34 -0.82
N LEU A 220 -20.60 8.07 -1.12
CA LEU A 220 -19.52 8.24 -0.15
C LEU A 220 -19.41 9.73 0.24
N ALA A 221 -19.27 10.64 -0.73
CA ALA A 221 -19.12 12.08 -0.47
C ALA A 221 -20.26 12.65 0.38
N ALA A 222 -21.50 12.20 0.18
CA ALA A 222 -22.66 12.62 0.97
C ALA A 222 -22.54 12.25 2.46
N LYS A 223 -21.80 11.18 2.79
CA LYS A 223 -21.55 10.73 4.18
C LYS A 223 -20.36 11.43 4.84
N LEU A 224 -19.49 12.08 4.07
CA LEU A 224 -18.27 12.73 4.58
C LEU A 224 -18.56 14.17 5.00
N GLN A 225 -18.98 14.33 6.26
CA GLN A 225 -19.16 15.66 6.86
C GLN A 225 -17.84 16.14 7.46
N LEU A 226 -17.46 17.39 7.18
CA LEU A 226 -16.40 18.08 7.89
C LEU A 226 -16.95 18.63 9.20
N LYS A 227 -16.39 18.21 10.33
CA LYS A 227 -16.68 18.83 11.61
C LYS A 227 -16.03 20.21 11.63
N ARG A 228 -16.83 21.26 11.87
CA ARG A 228 -16.29 22.59 12.21
C ARG A 228 -15.70 22.47 13.61
N ILE A 229 -14.40 22.71 13.72
CA ILE A 229 -13.68 22.85 15.00
C ILE A 229 -13.91 24.28 15.50
#